data_AF-A0AAV2R989-F1
#
_entry.id   AF-A0AAV2R989-F1
#
_cell.length_a   1.000
_cell.length_b   1.000
_cell.length_c   1.000
_cell.angle_alpha   90.00
_cell.angle_beta   90.00
_cell.angle_gamma   90.00
#
_symmetry.space_group_name_H-M   'P 1'
#
loop_
_entity.id
_entity.type
_entity.pdbx_description
1 polymer ?
#
loop_
_entity_poly.entity_id
_entity_poly.type
_entity_poly.pdbx_seq_one_letter_code
_entity_poly.pdbx_strand_id
1 'polypeptide(L)'
;GRYFKAHTGVSLIYTYQDAINDHHHRQWEVDNQIFRKRTQEHTTAKSMDNMIIAHTMLGVLTFVINPARSAQSCPYPYKLVGQECLVVYTNTTVNFDNAREVCSRLNGYIIKPENLNAFQNHIQNIYGKKNGSDIWIGATKGTHGWHWESSSLEQRVSGMIDIPWGNGEPSGVHDGQLELCLSLTKHADTNFHYNDVRCQDSNIAICETS
;
A
#
# COMPACT_ATOMS: atom_id res chain seq x y z
N GLY A 1 -33.79 -1.78 -8.74
CA GLY A 1 -33.96 -0.40 -9.26
C GLY A 1 -34.88 0.37 -8.35
N ARG A 2 -34.43 1.50 -7.79
CA ARG A 2 -35.29 2.48 -7.12
C ARG A 2 -34.89 3.86 -7.66
N TYR A 3 -35.89 4.62 -8.10
CA TYR A 3 -35.72 5.96 -8.69
C TYR A 3 -35.92 7.03 -7.61
N PHE A 4 -35.04 8.02 -7.58
CA PHE A 4 -35.29 9.30 -6.91
C PHE A 4 -35.74 10.32 -7.96
N LYS A 5 -36.86 11.01 -7.68
CA LYS A 5 -37.46 12.01 -8.57
C LYS A 5 -37.04 13.40 -8.07
N ALA A 6 -36.32 14.16 -8.89
CA ALA A 6 -36.10 15.59 -8.67
C ALA A 6 -36.72 16.37 -9.83
N HIS A 7 -37.62 17.29 -9.49
CA HIS A 7 -38.22 18.28 -10.38
C HIS A 7 -37.31 19.50 -10.46
N THR A 8 -36.58 19.63 -11.57
CA THR A 8 -36.30 20.86 -12.35
C THR A 8 -35.36 20.44 -13.49
N GLY A 9 -35.58 21.01 -14.68
CA GLY A 9 -35.11 20.47 -15.97
C GLY A 9 -33.60 20.27 -16.09
N VAL A 10 -33.25 19.27 -16.91
CA VAL A 10 -31.95 18.61 -17.13
C VAL A 10 -31.62 17.56 -16.06
N SER A 11 -32.25 16.39 -16.17
CA SER A 11 -31.76 15.17 -15.52
C SER A 11 -30.55 14.67 -16.32
N LEU A 12 -29.35 15.05 -15.89
CA LEU A 12 -28.14 14.31 -16.24
C LEU A 12 -28.19 13.01 -15.43
N ILE A 13 -28.37 11.88 -16.13
CA ILE A 13 -28.18 10.56 -15.52
C ILE A 13 -26.69 10.46 -15.22
N TYR A 14 -26.29 10.76 -13.98
CA TYR A 14 -24.94 10.55 -13.51
C TYR A 14 -24.80 9.06 -13.16
N THR A 15 -24.17 8.31 -14.05
CA THR A 15 -24.03 6.85 -13.90
C THR A 15 -22.84 6.48 -13.01
N TYR A 16 -22.81 5.23 -12.54
CA TYR A 16 -21.65 4.65 -11.84
C TYR A 16 -20.34 4.83 -12.63
N GLN A 17 -20.43 4.72 -13.95
CA GLN A 17 -19.30 4.92 -14.83
C GLN A 17 -18.83 6.39 -14.83
N ASP A 18 -19.77 7.35 -14.75
CA ASP A 18 -19.45 8.78 -14.75
C ASP A 18 -18.74 9.23 -13.48
N ALA A 19 -19.13 8.70 -12.31
CA ALA A 19 -18.46 8.99 -11.04
C ALA A 19 -17.02 8.44 -10.98
N ILE A 20 -16.82 7.23 -11.51
CA ILE A 20 -15.51 6.59 -11.63
C ILE A 20 -14.62 7.38 -12.60
N ASN A 21 -15.17 7.73 -13.77
CA ASN A 21 -14.45 8.49 -14.78
C ASN A 21 -14.03 9.88 -14.27
N ASP A 22 -14.88 10.57 -13.50
CA ASP A 22 -14.56 11.89 -12.92
C ASP A 22 -13.48 11.82 -11.83
N HIS A 23 -13.52 10.79 -10.97
CA HIS A 23 -12.44 10.55 -9.99
C HIS A 23 -11.11 10.22 -10.68
N HIS A 24 -11.12 9.40 -11.73
CA HIS A 24 -9.92 9.07 -12.51
C HIS A 24 -9.38 10.26 -13.29
N HIS A 25 -10.23 11.13 -13.83
CA HIS A 25 -9.78 12.32 -14.56
C HIS A 25 -9.04 13.30 -13.65
N ARG A 26 -9.59 13.58 -12.46
CA ARG A 26 -8.94 14.44 -11.46
C ARG A 26 -7.62 13.85 -10.98
N GLN A 27 -7.55 12.53 -10.79
CA GLN A 27 -6.31 11.86 -10.41
C GLN A 27 -5.26 11.93 -11.52
N TRP A 28 -5.64 11.71 -12.78
CA TRP A 28 -4.74 11.79 -13.92
C TRP A 28 -4.12 13.19 -14.11
N GLU A 29 -4.90 14.27 -13.92
CA GLU A 29 -4.38 15.62 -14.03
C GLU A 29 -3.31 15.93 -12.98
N VAL A 30 -3.53 15.49 -11.74
CA VAL A 30 -2.55 15.62 -10.64
C VAL A 30 -1.30 14.80 -10.93
N ASP A 31 -1.46 13.56 -11.39
CA ASP A 31 -0.34 12.67 -11.71
C ASP A 31 0.53 13.24 -12.86
N ASN A 32 -0.10 13.83 -13.88
CA ASN A 32 0.60 14.40 -15.03
C ASN A 32 1.38 15.66 -14.66
N GLN A 33 0.88 16.47 -13.72
CA GLN A 33 1.62 17.61 -13.18
C GLN A 33 2.84 17.19 -12.36
N ILE A 34 2.72 16.12 -11.56
CA ILE A 34 3.81 15.58 -10.74
C ILE A 34 4.90 14.95 -11.63
N PHE A 35 4.51 14.23 -12.68
CA PHE A 35 5.43 13.64 -13.65
C PHE A 35 6.32 14.72 -14.29
N ARG A 36 5.71 15.81 -14.78
CA ARG A 36 6.44 16.92 -15.42
C ARG A 36 7.47 17.59 -14.50
N LYS A 37 7.15 17.74 -13.20
CA LYS A 37 8.11 18.31 -12.22
C LYS A 37 9.32 17.39 -12.00
N ARG A 38 9.11 16.07 -11.88
CA ARG A 38 10.22 15.11 -11.66
C ARG A 38 11.11 14.90 -12.88
N THR A 39 10.58 15.05 -14.11
CA THR A 39 11.43 14.96 -15.31
C THR A 39 12.46 16.09 -15.37
N GLN A 40 12.13 17.27 -14.83
CA GLN A 40 13.06 18.40 -14.73
C GLN A 40 14.13 18.17 -13.66
N GLU A 41 13.80 17.54 -12.53
CA GLU A 41 14.76 17.26 -11.45
C GLU A 41 15.77 16.15 -11.83
N HIS A 42 15.32 15.10 -12.54
CA HIS A 42 16.20 14.03 -13.00
C HIS A 42 17.21 14.46 -14.07
N THR A 43 16.86 15.44 -14.92
CA THR A 43 17.81 16.00 -15.90
C THR A 43 18.91 16.82 -15.24
N THR A 44 18.63 17.45 -14.10
CA THR A 44 19.66 18.15 -13.31
C THR A 44 20.59 17.20 -12.55
N ALA A 45 20.07 16.08 -12.00
CA ALA A 45 20.88 15.12 -11.25
C ALA A 45 21.85 14.33 -12.13
N LYS A 46 21.43 13.93 -13.34
CA LYS A 46 22.26 13.14 -14.27
C LYS A 46 23.47 13.92 -14.83
N SER A 47 23.51 15.23 -14.62
CA SER A 47 24.65 16.08 -15.02
C SER A 47 25.81 16.04 -14.02
N MET A 48 25.63 15.52 -12.80
CA MET A 48 26.66 15.57 -11.75
C MET A 48 27.46 14.27 -11.59
N ASP A 49 26.97 13.13 -12.07
CA ASP A 49 27.60 11.81 -11.85
C ASP A 49 28.70 11.44 -12.87
N ASN A 50 28.81 12.16 -13.99
CA ASN A 50 29.76 11.82 -15.06
C ASN A 50 31.18 12.40 -14.89
N MET A 51 31.56 12.92 -13.70
CA MET A 51 32.85 13.59 -13.51
C MET A 51 33.89 12.80 -12.68
N ILE A 52 33.60 11.60 -12.16
CA ILE A 52 34.49 10.94 -11.18
C ILE A 52 34.97 9.53 -11.61
N ILE A 53 35.21 9.22 -12.89
CA ILE A 53 35.98 8.00 -13.22
C ILE A 53 36.83 8.19 -14.47
N ALA A 54 38.03 8.77 -14.32
CA ALA A 54 39.17 8.48 -15.18
C ALA A 54 40.46 8.87 -14.45
N HIS A 55 41.48 7.99 -14.50
CA HIS A 55 42.79 8.00 -13.81
C HIS A 55 42.70 7.43 -12.38
N THR A 56 43.33 6.31 -12.00
CA THR A 56 44.72 5.91 -12.26
C THR A 56 44.92 4.38 -12.18
N MET A 57 45.66 3.84 -13.15
CA MET A 57 46.25 2.49 -13.16
C MET A 57 47.58 2.48 -12.40
N LEU A 58 47.72 1.68 -11.34
CA LEU A 58 48.89 0.82 -11.02
C LEU A 58 48.69 0.20 -9.62
N GLY A 59 48.67 -1.14 -9.56
CA GLY A 59 49.04 -1.94 -8.38
C GLY A 59 48.39 -1.59 -7.05
N VAL A 60 47.17 -2.07 -6.80
CA VAL A 60 46.63 -2.15 -5.43
C VAL A 60 46.08 -3.55 -5.20
N LEU A 61 46.67 -4.19 -4.19
CA LEU A 61 46.21 -5.37 -3.48
C LEU A 61 44.68 -5.41 -3.48
N THR A 62 44.07 -6.36 -4.16
CA THR A 62 42.62 -6.56 -4.11
C THR A 62 42.27 -7.04 -2.71
N PHE A 63 42.03 -6.11 -1.79
CA PHE A 63 41.20 -6.39 -0.64
C PHE A 63 39.89 -6.91 -1.21
N VAL A 64 39.64 -8.20 -1.02
CA VAL A 64 38.29 -8.75 -1.12
C VAL A 64 37.54 -8.09 0.02
N ILE A 65 37.04 -6.89 -0.22
CA ILE A 65 36.03 -6.26 0.62
C ILE A 65 34.82 -7.17 0.44
N ASN A 66 34.70 -8.18 1.32
CA ASN A 66 33.40 -8.74 1.60
C ASN A 66 32.57 -7.53 2.02
N PRO A 67 31.55 -7.11 1.25
CA PRO A 67 30.64 -6.11 1.77
C PRO A 67 30.02 -6.77 2.99
N ALA A 68 30.47 -6.37 4.18
CA ALA A 68 29.75 -6.64 5.40
C ALA A 68 28.35 -6.11 5.10
N ARG A 69 27.39 -7.02 4.93
CA ARG A 69 26.00 -6.71 4.59
C ARG A 69 25.58 -5.67 5.62
N SER A 70 25.49 -4.40 5.20
CA SER A 70 25.23 -3.30 6.10
C SER A 70 23.95 -3.68 6.85
N ALA A 71 24.00 -3.71 8.18
CA ALA A 71 22.83 -4.03 8.97
C ALA A 71 21.73 -3.04 8.55
N GLN A 72 20.69 -3.54 7.87
CA GLN A 72 19.57 -2.74 7.40
C GLN A 72 18.98 -2.02 8.61
N SER A 73 19.21 -0.71 8.72
CA SER A 73 18.70 0.09 9.83
C SER A 73 17.47 0.86 9.37
N CYS A 74 16.35 0.66 10.03
CA CYS A 74 15.12 1.37 9.69
C CYS A 74 15.13 2.80 10.21
N PRO A 75 14.63 3.79 9.43
CA PRO A 75 14.50 5.15 9.92
C PRO A 75 13.51 5.20 11.08
N TYR A 76 13.75 6.05 12.07
CA TYR A 76 12.76 6.28 13.12
C TYR A 76 11.46 6.85 12.50
N PRO A 77 10.25 6.36 12.87
CA PRO A 77 9.91 5.43 13.95
C PRO A 77 9.83 3.93 13.55
N TYR A 78 10.22 3.57 12.33
CA TYR A 78 10.10 2.22 11.80
C TYR A 78 11.04 1.22 12.49
N LYS A 79 10.62 -0.05 12.51
CA LYS A 79 11.33 -1.19 13.06
C LYS A 79 11.51 -2.26 11.99
N LEU A 80 12.67 -2.89 11.99
CA LEU A 80 12.97 -3.96 11.04
C LEU A 80 12.14 -5.20 11.40
N VAL A 81 11.32 -5.66 10.45
CA VAL A 81 10.51 -6.87 10.52
C VAL A 81 10.81 -7.69 9.27
N GLY A 82 11.56 -8.78 9.44
CA GLY A 82 12.09 -9.51 8.28
C GLY A 82 13.07 -8.63 7.50
N GLN A 83 12.70 -8.25 6.28
CA GLN A 83 13.47 -7.34 5.42
C GLN A 83 12.78 -5.98 5.25
N GLU A 84 11.61 -5.79 5.86
CA GLU A 84 10.78 -4.60 5.70
C GLU A 84 10.90 -3.70 6.94
N CYS A 85 10.88 -2.39 6.73
CA CYS A 85 10.82 -1.42 7.82
C CYS A 85 9.36 -1.06 8.08
N LEU A 86 8.84 -1.48 9.23
CA LEU A 86 7.42 -1.35 9.58
C LEU A 86 7.19 -0.48 10.81
N VAL A 87 6.08 0.25 10.83
CA VAL A 87 5.56 0.92 12.03
C VAL A 87 4.07 0.66 12.15
N VAL A 88 3.63 0.26 13.35
CA VAL A 88 2.21 0.05 13.64
C VAL A 88 1.63 1.30 14.28
N TYR A 89 0.57 1.84 13.68
CA TYR A 89 -0.16 2.98 14.23
C TYR A 89 -1.25 2.48 15.19
N THR A 90 -0.91 2.30 16.46
CA THR A 90 -1.80 1.72 17.48
C THR A 90 -2.68 2.73 18.22
N ASN A 91 -2.57 4.02 17.93
CA ASN A 91 -3.26 5.07 18.69
C ASN A 91 -4.78 5.03 18.50
N THR A 92 -5.25 4.63 17.31
CA THR A 92 -6.67 4.51 16.98
C THR A 92 -6.83 3.64 15.73
N THR A 93 -8.03 3.11 15.52
CA THR A 93 -8.41 2.49 14.25
C THR A 93 -8.92 3.54 13.29
N VAL A 94 -8.70 3.35 12.00
CA VAL A 94 -9.04 4.31 10.94
C VAL A 94 -9.58 3.58 9.72
N ASN A 95 -10.33 4.28 8.87
CA ASN A 95 -10.70 3.75 7.55
C ASN A 95 -9.49 3.64 6.62
N PHE A 96 -9.65 2.95 5.49
CA PHE A 96 -8.54 2.63 4.60
C PHE A 96 -7.85 3.89 4.03
N ASP A 97 -8.63 4.90 3.66
CA ASP A 97 -8.10 6.16 3.13
C ASP A 97 -7.26 6.91 4.17
N ASN A 98 -7.76 7.00 5.40
CA ASN A 98 -7.04 7.59 6.50
C ASN A 98 -5.81 6.76 6.89
N ALA A 99 -5.82 5.44 6.73
CA ALA A 99 -4.64 4.60 6.93
C ALA A 99 -3.53 4.97 5.93
N ARG A 100 -3.88 5.16 4.64
CA ARG A 100 -2.94 5.65 3.62
C ARG A 100 -2.38 7.02 3.98
N GLU A 101 -3.23 7.93 4.44
CA GLU A 101 -2.81 9.28 4.86
C GLU A 101 -1.89 9.25 6.09
N VAL A 102 -2.20 8.43 7.10
CA VAL A 102 -1.35 8.21 8.28
C VAL A 102 0.04 7.75 7.84
N CYS A 103 0.12 6.76 6.95
CA CYS A 103 1.40 6.25 6.49
C CYS A 103 2.18 7.27 5.65
N SER A 104 1.49 8.03 4.80
CA SER A 104 2.11 9.12 4.04
C SER A 104 2.71 10.20 4.95
N ARG A 105 2.04 10.57 6.05
CA ARG A 105 2.59 11.51 7.04
C ARG A 105 3.82 10.99 7.77
N LEU A 106 4.05 9.68 7.77
CA LEU A 106 5.25 9.04 8.31
C LEU A 106 6.37 8.87 7.26
N ASN A 107 6.21 9.48 6.07
CA ASN A 107 7.09 9.31 4.92
C ASN A 107 7.17 7.86 4.43
N GLY A 108 6.09 7.11 4.60
CA GLY A 108 5.97 5.75 4.10
C GLY A 108 4.59 5.48 3.54
N TYR A 109 4.23 4.21 3.49
CA TYR A 109 3.09 3.73 2.73
C TYR A 109 2.34 2.67 3.51
N ILE A 110 1.07 2.46 3.16
CA ILE A 110 0.34 1.35 3.75
C ILE A 110 1.01 0.04 3.34
N ILE A 111 1.14 -0.90 4.28
CA ILE A 111 1.96 -2.11 4.14
C ILE A 111 1.62 -2.92 2.87
N LYS A 112 2.64 -3.25 2.09
CA LYS A 112 2.62 -4.25 1.03
C LYS A 112 3.60 -5.36 1.43
N PRO A 113 3.11 -6.41 2.12
CA PRO A 113 4.00 -7.46 2.58
C PRO A 113 4.74 -8.13 1.40
N GLU A 114 6.06 -8.20 1.46
CA GLU A 114 6.87 -8.97 0.51
C GLU A 114 6.45 -10.45 0.47
N ASN A 115 6.03 -10.98 1.63
CA ASN A 115 5.51 -12.33 1.77
C ASN A 115 4.32 -12.35 2.71
N LEU A 116 3.14 -12.59 2.15
CA LEU A 116 1.86 -12.59 2.88
C LEU A 116 1.87 -13.59 4.04
N ASN A 117 2.27 -14.84 3.80
CA ASN A 117 2.28 -15.87 4.86
C ASN A 117 3.26 -15.53 6.00
N ALA A 118 4.46 -15.04 5.67
CA ALA A 118 5.44 -14.64 6.69
C ALA A 118 4.93 -13.45 7.51
N PHE A 119 4.30 -12.47 6.85
CA PHE A 119 3.71 -11.32 7.49
C PHE A 119 2.55 -11.71 8.42
N GLN A 120 1.60 -12.51 7.96
CA GLN A 120 0.50 -13.03 8.78
C GLN A 120 1.02 -13.76 10.02
N ASN A 121 2.04 -14.62 9.87
CA ASN A 121 2.66 -15.29 11.00
C ASN A 121 3.34 -14.32 11.98
N HIS A 122 4.00 -13.28 11.47
CA HIS A 122 4.61 -12.24 12.30
C HIS A 122 3.56 -11.47 13.10
N ILE A 123 2.49 -11.02 12.44
CA ILE A 123 1.38 -10.32 13.09
C ILE A 123 0.67 -11.23 14.10
N GLN A 124 0.47 -12.50 13.78
CA GLN A 124 -0.06 -13.50 14.72
C GLN A 124 0.81 -13.62 15.97
N ASN A 125 2.14 -13.61 15.84
CA ASN A 125 3.02 -13.71 17.00
C ASN A 125 2.97 -12.48 17.90
N ILE A 126 2.83 -11.28 17.33
CA ILE A 126 2.81 -10.02 18.10
C ILE A 126 1.43 -9.72 18.67
N TYR A 127 0.37 -9.95 17.89
CA TYR A 127 -1.00 -9.50 18.19
C TYR A 127 -1.97 -10.66 18.44
N GLY A 128 -1.59 -11.91 18.17
CA GLY A 128 -2.48 -13.08 18.24
C GLY A 128 -3.01 -13.43 19.63
N LYS A 129 -2.44 -12.90 20.71
CA LYS A 129 -2.99 -13.04 22.08
C LYS A 129 -3.92 -11.90 22.48
N LYS A 130 -3.99 -10.81 21.72
CA LYS A 130 -4.86 -9.67 21.99
C LYS A 130 -6.19 -9.89 21.27
N ASN A 131 -7.32 -9.62 21.92
CA ASN A 131 -8.56 -9.37 21.20
C ASN A 131 -8.31 -8.10 20.41
N GLY A 132 -8.10 -8.27 19.11
CA GLY A 132 -7.48 -7.25 18.27
C GLY A 132 -8.44 -6.79 17.21
N SER A 133 -8.42 -5.49 16.96
CA SER A 133 -8.94 -4.92 15.73
C SER A 133 -8.21 -5.53 14.54
N ASP A 134 -8.92 -5.62 13.42
CA ASP A 134 -8.35 -6.04 12.16
C ASP A 134 -7.26 -5.05 11.72
N ILE A 135 -6.42 -5.49 10.79
CA ILE A 135 -5.26 -4.73 10.32
C ILE A 135 -5.41 -4.49 8.83
N TRP A 136 -5.21 -3.26 8.40
CA TRP A 136 -5.18 -2.95 6.98
C TRP A 136 -3.95 -3.50 6.28
N ILE A 137 -4.17 -4.03 5.08
CA ILE A 137 -3.15 -4.41 4.12
C ILE A 137 -3.33 -3.55 2.88
N GLY A 138 -2.24 -3.06 2.31
CA GLY A 138 -2.22 -2.07 1.24
C GLY A 138 -2.71 -2.54 -0.12
N ALA A 139 -3.70 -3.43 -0.21
CA ALA A 139 -4.29 -3.87 -1.46
C ALA A 139 -5.77 -3.47 -1.57
N THR A 140 -6.19 -3.11 -2.78
CA THR A 140 -7.59 -2.87 -3.11
C THR A 140 -8.01 -3.64 -4.35
N LYS A 141 -9.32 -3.87 -4.50
CA LYS A 141 -9.91 -4.57 -5.64
C LYS A 141 -10.42 -3.57 -6.68
N GLY A 142 -9.79 -3.58 -7.85
CA GLY A 142 -10.22 -2.83 -9.03
C GLY A 142 -10.95 -3.72 -10.05
N THR A 143 -11.18 -3.20 -11.25
CA THR A 143 -11.87 -3.93 -12.34
C THR A 143 -11.13 -5.17 -12.82
N HIS A 144 -9.79 -5.16 -12.73
CA HIS A 144 -8.92 -6.24 -13.19
C HIS A 144 -8.42 -7.14 -12.04
N GLY A 145 -9.00 -6.98 -10.83
CA GLY A 145 -8.62 -7.73 -9.64
C GLY A 145 -7.90 -6.89 -8.59
N TRP A 146 -7.25 -7.61 -7.66
CA TRP A 146 -6.52 -7.03 -6.54
C TRP A 146 -5.20 -6.40 -7.01
N HIS A 147 -4.90 -5.21 -6.48
CA HIS A 147 -3.65 -4.50 -6.77
C HIS A 147 -3.14 -3.77 -5.52
N TRP A 148 -1.82 -3.61 -5.44
CA TRP A 148 -1.18 -2.91 -4.35
C TRP A 148 -1.33 -1.40 -4.51
N GLU A 149 -1.71 -0.73 -3.44
CA GLU A 149 -1.73 0.72 -3.28
C GLU A 149 -0.36 1.30 -2.87
N SER A 150 0.69 0.48 -2.92
CA SER A 150 2.07 0.91 -2.71
C SER A 150 2.51 1.95 -3.76
N SER A 151 3.54 2.68 -3.43
CA SER A 151 3.64 4.12 -3.69
C SER A 151 4.68 4.59 -4.69
N SER A 152 5.34 3.67 -5.38
CA SER A 152 5.83 4.04 -6.69
C SER A 152 4.67 3.81 -7.66
N LEU A 153 4.35 4.81 -8.48
CA LEU A 153 3.47 4.64 -9.64
C LEU A 153 3.95 3.48 -10.54
N GLU A 154 5.24 3.11 -10.44
CA GLU A 154 5.85 1.94 -11.08
C GLU A 154 5.50 0.59 -10.41
N GLN A 155 5.08 0.56 -9.14
CA GLN A 155 4.72 -0.66 -8.40
C GLN A 155 3.23 -0.82 -8.12
N ARG A 156 2.37 0.01 -8.72
CA ARG A 156 0.98 -0.37 -9.02
C ARG A 156 0.99 -1.44 -10.10
N VAL A 157 1.70 -2.55 -9.85
CA VAL A 157 1.70 -3.70 -10.75
C VAL A 157 0.29 -4.26 -10.65
N SER A 158 -0.48 -3.97 -11.70
CA SER A 158 -1.73 -4.66 -12.00
C SER A 158 -1.38 -6.10 -12.34
N GLY A 159 -1.11 -6.90 -11.32
CA GLY A 159 -0.90 -8.33 -11.39
C GLY A 159 -1.86 -8.99 -10.43
N MET A 160 -2.38 -10.15 -10.79
CA MET A 160 -3.18 -10.97 -9.89
C MET A 160 -2.36 -11.21 -8.62
N ILE A 161 -2.75 -10.59 -7.50
CA ILE A 161 -2.14 -10.88 -6.19
C ILE A 161 -2.70 -12.24 -5.75
N ASP A 162 -1.81 -13.21 -5.52
CA ASP A 162 -2.18 -14.49 -4.92
C ASP A 162 -2.27 -14.31 -3.40
N ILE A 163 -3.49 -14.03 -2.93
CA ILE A 163 -3.77 -13.77 -1.51
C ILE A 163 -4.20 -15.11 -0.87
N PRO A 164 -3.58 -15.54 0.24
CA PRO A 164 -3.97 -16.76 0.95
C PRO A 164 -5.21 -16.48 1.81
N TRP A 165 -6.35 -16.39 1.14
CA TRP A 165 -7.64 -16.04 1.74
C TRP A 165 -8.04 -16.91 2.93
N GLY A 166 -8.76 -16.32 3.87
CA GLY A 166 -9.50 -17.06 4.88
C GLY A 166 -10.59 -17.94 4.27
N ASN A 167 -11.10 -18.89 5.06
CA ASN A 167 -12.20 -19.74 4.63
C ASN A 167 -13.43 -18.91 4.29
N GLY A 168 -13.89 -18.97 3.04
CA GLY A 168 -15.05 -18.21 2.56
C GLY A 168 -14.71 -16.86 1.92
N GLU A 169 -13.44 -16.46 1.94
CA GLU A 169 -12.98 -15.21 1.35
C GLU A 169 -12.29 -15.40 -0.02
N PRO A 170 -12.29 -14.37 -0.88
CA PRO A 170 -12.98 -13.09 -0.70
C PRO A 170 -14.48 -13.19 -1.00
N SER A 171 -15.31 -12.56 -0.17
CA SER A 171 -16.77 -12.53 -0.33
C SER A 171 -17.22 -11.51 -1.39
N GLY A 172 -16.49 -10.40 -1.52
CA GLY A 172 -16.78 -9.27 -2.40
C GLY A 172 -17.93 -8.37 -1.96
N VAL A 173 -18.80 -8.83 -1.06
CA VAL A 173 -19.97 -8.09 -0.59
C VAL A 173 -20.45 -8.60 0.76
N HIS A 174 -20.62 -7.68 1.71
CA HIS A 174 -21.21 -7.94 3.01
C HIS A 174 -22.35 -6.96 3.28
N ASP A 175 -23.52 -7.48 3.68
CA ASP A 175 -24.73 -6.70 3.93
C ASP A 175 -25.11 -5.74 2.78
N GLY A 176 -24.86 -6.17 1.53
CA GLY A 176 -25.15 -5.38 0.33
C GLY A 176 -24.16 -4.24 0.06
N GLN A 177 -23.05 -4.17 0.78
CA GLN A 177 -21.97 -3.21 0.58
C GLN A 177 -20.72 -3.89 0.03
N LEU A 178 -20.02 -3.21 -0.87
CA LEU A 178 -18.83 -3.77 -1.51
C LEU A 178 -17.65 -3.85 -0.55
N GLU A 179 -16.94 -4.97 -0.62
CA GLU A 179 -15.71 -5.23 0.12
C GLU A 179 -14.53 -5.19 -0.86
N LEU A 180 -13.82 -4.07 -0.85
CA LEU A 180 -12.81 -3.75 -1.87
C LEU A 180 -11.43 -3.48 -1.27
N CYS A 181 -11.26 -3.62 0.04
CA CYS A 181 -10.01 -3.36 0.74
C CYS A 181 -9.55 -4.61 1.48
N LEU A 182 -8.26 -4.90 1.40
CA LEU A 182 -7.69 -6.10 2.03
C LEU A 182 -7.38 -5.82 3.50
N SER A 183 -7.81 -6.71 4.38
CA SER A 183 -7.43 -6.73 5.79
C SER A 183 -6.84 -8.08 6.19
N LEU A 184 -6.17 -8.07 7.33
CA LEU A 184 -5.91 -9.24 8.12
C LEU A 184 -6.86 -9.23 9.31
N THR A 185 -7.83 -10.13 9.31
CA THR A 185 -8.93 -10.18 10.28
C THR A 185 -8.70 -11.27 11.31
N LYS A 186 -9.09 -11.00 12.55
CA LYS A 186 -9.00 -11.98 13.65
C LYS A 186 -10.36 -12.28 14.24
N HIS A 187 -10.85 -13.51 14.07
CA HIS A 187 -12.00 -13.99 14.86
C HIS A 187 -11.55 -14.44 16.26
N ALA A 188 -12.49 -14.43 17.21
CA ALA A 188 -12.21 -14.66 18.63
C ALA A 188 -11.42 -15.95 18.93
N ASP A 189 -11.64 -17.01 18.14
CA ASP A 189 -11.05 -18.33 18.34
C ASP A 189 -10.11 -18.78 17.20
N THR A 190 -9.75 -17.89 16.28
CA THR A 190 -8.92 -18.26 15.12
C THR A 190 -7.64 -17.44 15.04
N ASN A 191 -6.69 -17.95 14.26
CA ASN A 191 -5.58 -17.14 13.79
C ASN A 191 -6.09 -16.03 12.87
N PHE A 192 -5.27 -15.00 12.72
CA PHE A 192 -5.42 -14.01 11.66
C PHE A 192 -5.57 -14.71 10.30
N HIS A 193 -6.41 -14.17 9.42
CA HIS A 193 -6.57 -14.61 8.04
C HIS A 193 -6.84 -13.40 7.15
N TYR A 194 -6.58 -13.54 5.85
CA TYR A 194 -6.85 -12.49 4.88
C TYR A 194 -8.34 -12.42 4.56
N ASN A 195 -8.86 -11.20 4.54
CA ASN A 195 -10.27 -10.92 4.29
C ASN A 195 -10.40 -9.67 3.40
N ASP A 196 -11.37 -9.64 2.49
CA ASP A 196 -11.82 -8.40 1.88
C ASP A 196 -12.92 -7.78 2.73
N VAL A 197 -12.73 -6.51 3.08
CA VAL A 197 -13.68 -5.80 3.93
C VAL A 197 -14.05 -4.46 3.30
N ARG A 198 -15.05 -3.80 3.88
CA ARG A 198 -15.46 -2.47 3.41
C ARG A 198 -14.36 -1.49 3.75
N CYS A 199 -13.95 -0.69 2.77
CA CYS A 199 -12.90 0.31 2.97
C CYS A 199 -13.24 1.37 4.04
N GLN A 200 -14.52 1.48 4.44
CA GLN A 200 -15.01 2.38 5.48
C GLN A 200 -14.96 1.77 6.90
N ASP A 201 -14.67 0.47 7.03
CA ASP A 201 -14.46 -0.15 8.34
C ASP A 201 -13.25 0.47 9.06
N SER A 202 -13.15 0.30 10.37
CA SER A 202 -12.09 0.94 11.16
C SER A 202 -11.09 -0.10 11.66
N ASN A 203 -9.92 -0.13 11.02
CA ASN A 203 -8.86 -1.10 11.29
C ASN A 203 -7.53 -0.40 11.67
N ILE A 204 -6.59 -1.16 12.20
CA ILE A 204 -5.25 -0.69 12.54
C ILE A 204 -4.45 -0.46 11.24
N ALA A 205 -3.78 0.68 11.15
CA ALA A 205 -2.84 0.95 10.06
C ALA A 205 -1.45 0.42 10.39
N ILE A 206 -0.84 -0.32 9.45
CA ILE A 206 0.59 -0.63 9.46
C ILE A 206 1.21 0.03 8.25
N CYS A 207 2.31 0.73 8.50
CA CYS A 207 3.02 1.47 7.48
C CYS A 207 4.39 0.85 7.22
N GLU A 208 4.81 0.86 5.97
CA GLU A 208 6.14 0.46 5.51
C GLU A 208 6.96 1.64 5.00
N THR A 209 8.27 1.49 5.00
CA THR A 209 9.21 2.35 4.27
C THR A 209 10.34 1.52 3.69
N SER A 210 10.87 1.95 2.55
CA SER A 210 12.06 1.41 1.89
C SER A 210 13.31 2.20 2.25
#